data_AF-A0A1G1Q856-F1
#
_entry.id   AF-A0A1G1Q856-F1
#
_cell.length_a   1.000
_cell.length_b   1.000
_cell.length_c   1.000
_cell.angle_alpha   90.00
_cell.angle_beta   90.00
_cell.angle_gamma   90.00
#
_symmetry.space_group_name_H-M   'P 1'
#
loop_
_entity.id
_entity.type
_entity.pdbx_description
1 polymer ?
#
loop_
_entity_poly.entity_id
_entity_poly.type
_entity_poly.pdbx_seq_one_letter_code
_entity_poly.pdbx_strand_id
1 'polypeptide(L)'
;MKAGTVLGEYFGVRFKLDQALPIGKPTKLHKFDLVSENGRYVGECKNYRWTRGRNMPSAKMAVVNEAVFLLKHLPRRITRFVVMRKDLKWDGKETLAQYYERTYRHLLGGVMILEMNFRTGALQTVAAEDGKARFGK
;
A
#
# COMPACT_ATOMS: atom_id res chain seq x y z
N MET A 1 10.05 6.45 -13.11
CA MET A 1 9.64 7.40 -12.06
C MET A 1 9.72 6.71 -10.70
N LYS A 2 10.14 7.40 -9.63
CA LYS A 2 10.26 6.79 -8.28
C LYS A 2 8.92 6.86 -7.54
N ALA A 3 8.52 5.80 -6.86
CA ALA A 3 7.23 5.72 -6.14
C ALA A 3 7.05 6.85 -5.11
N GLY A 4 8.11 7.16 -4.34
CA GLY A 4 8.07 8.22 -3.34
C GLY A 4 7.78 9.62 -3.91
N THR A 5 8.19 9.91 -5.16
CA THR A 5 7.89 11.19 -5.82
C THR A 5 6.41 11.29 -6.17
N VAL A 6 5.87 10.27 -6.86
CA VAL A 6 4.45 10.24 -7.26
C VAL A 6 3.53 10.29 -6.03
N LEU A 7 3.86 9.50 -5.00
CA LEU A 7 3.09 9.49 -3.76
C LEU A 7 3.22 10.80 -3.00
N GLY A 8 4.40 11.43 -3.05
CA GLY A 8 4.62 12.74 -2.45
C GLY A 8 3.73 13.81 -3.09
N GLU A 9 3.64 13.84 -4.41
CA GLU A 9 2.73 14.71 -5.15
C GLU A 9 1.27 14.42 -4.80
N TYR A 10 0.87 13.14 -4.78
CA TYR A 10 -0.50 12.72 -4.44
C TYR A 10 -0.93 13.15 -3.03
N PHE A 11 -0.05 13.00 -2.04
CA PHE A 11 -0.34 13.35 -0.65
C PHE A 11 0.02 14.78 -0.27
N GLY A 12 0.66 15.54 -1.17
CA GLY A 12 1.14 16.90 -0.88
C GLY A 12 2.24 16.94 0.17
N VAL A 13 3.11 15.92 0.23
CA VAL A 13 4.20 15.80 1.21
C VAL A 13 5.48 15.28 0.57
N ARG A 14 6.60 15.34 1.30
CA ARG A 14 7.82 14.61 0.95
C ARG A 14 7.92 13.36 1.80
N PHE A 15 8.45 12.29 1.22
CA PHE A 15 8.70 11.03 1.91
C PHE A 15 10.19 10.82 2.16
N LYS A 16 10.52 10.43 3.38
CA LYS A 16 11.80 9.81 3.75
C LYS A 16 11.68 8.30 3.53
N LEU A 17 12.73 7.73 2.95
CA LEU A 17 12.79 6.29 2.71
C LEU A 17 13.30 5.56 3.96
N ASP A 18 12.87 4.31 4.13
CA ASP A 18 13.48 3.35 5.05
C ASP A 18 13.57 3.85 6.50
N GLN A 19 12.53 4.56 6.96
CA GLN A 19 12.51 5.11 8.33
C GLN A 19 11.99 4.07 9.32
N ALA A 20 12.71 3.92 10.44
CA ALA A 20 12.30 3.06 11.53
C ALA A 20 11.31 3.79 12.44
N LEU A 21 10.13 3.18 12.67
CA LEU A 21 9.13 3.67 13.59
C LEU A 21 8.81 2.61 14.65
N PRO A 22 8.50 3.02 15.89
CA PRO A 22 8.05 2.10 16.93
C PRO A 22 6.64 1.57 16.61
N ILE A 23 6.47 0.26 16.75
CA ILE A 23 5.18 -0.43 16.61
C ILE A 23 4.93 -1.38 17.78
N GLY A 24 3.65 -1.63 18.06
CA GLY A 24 3.22 -2.67 19.00
C GLY A 24 3.45 -2.34 20.48
N LYS A 25 3.08 -3.31 21.33
CA LYS A 25 3.30 -3.32 22.77
C LYS A 25 3.68 -4.75 23.18
N PRO A 26 4.90 -5.03 23.67
CA PRO A 26 6.02 -4.10 23.85
C PRO A 26 6.51 -3.52 22.51
N THR A 27 7.14 -2.36 22.58
CA THR A 27 7.57 -1.61 21.39
C THR A 27 8.70 -2.33 20.66
N LYS A 28 8.56 -2.48 19.33
CA LYS A 28 9.61 -2.92 18.42
C LYS A 28 9.77 -1.90 17.28
N LEU A 29 11.00 -1.64 16.86
CA LEU A 29 11.23 -0.83 15.67
C LEU A 29 10.94 -1.65 14.41
N HIS A 30 10.14 -1.07 13.51
CA HIS A 30 9.93 -1.59 12.16
C HIS A 30 10.31 -0.51 11.15
N LYS A 31 11.01 -0.91 10.08
CA LYS A 31 11.43 -0.02 9.01
C LYS A 31 10.34 0.00 7.93
N PHE A 32 9.74 1.16 7.71
CA PHE A 32 8.76 1.37 6.66
C PHE A 32 9.41 2.00 5.43
N ASP A 33 8.99 1.55 4.25
CA ASP A 33 9.53 2.03 2.96
C ASP A 33 9.34 3.55 2.78
N LEU A 34 8.20 4.09 3.24
CA LEU A 34 7.83 5.49 3.07
C LEU A 34 7.28 6.07 4.37
N VAL A 35 7.92 7.13 4.89
CA VAL A 35 7.41 7.94 6.01
C VAL A 35 7.46 9.40 5.62
N SER A 36 6.31 10.08 5.64
CA SER A 36 6.23 11.50 5.30
C SER A 36 7.01 12.35 6.31
N GLU A 37 7.63 13.45 5.87
CA GLU A 37 8.41 14.34 6.75
C GLU A 37 7.60 14.87 7.94
N ASN A 38 6.29 15.06 7.78
CA ASN A 38 5.38 15.51 8.83
C ASN A 38 4.79 14.37 9.69
N GLY A 39 5.22 13.12 9.46
CA GLY A 39 4.77 11.92 10.18
C GLY A 39 3.30 11.53 10.00
N ARG A 40 2.56 12.15 9.07
CA ARG A 40 1.12 11.90 8.86
C ARG A 40 0.84 10.70 7.97
N TYR A 41 1.75 10.35 7.07
CA TYR A 41 1.60 9.27 6.10
C TYR A 41 2.73 8.25 6.26
N VAL A 42 2.37 6.98 6.35
CA VAL A 42 3.31 5.87 6.40
C VAL A 42 2.84 4.77 5.46
N GLY A 43 3.73 4.20 4.68
CA GLY A 43 3.35 3.14 3.77
C GLY A 43 4.46 2.22 3.31
N GLU A 44 4.02 1.15 2.66
CA GLU A 44 4.80 0.03 2.17
C GLU A 44 4.65 -0.08 0.65
N CYS A 45 5.75 -0.38 -0.05
CA CYS A 45 5.81 -0.50 -1.49
C CYS A 45 5.94 -1.97 -1.91
N LYS A 46 5.03 -2.46 -2.74
CA LYS A 46 5.02 -3.85 -3.21
C LYS A 46 5.01 -3.94 -4.73
N ASN A 47 6.20 -4.10 -5.31
CA ASN A 47 6.42 -4.20 -6.75
C ASN A 47 6.21 -5.64 -7.27
N TYR A 48 5.00 -6.17 -7.08
CA TYR A 48 4.68 -7.56 -7.41
C TYR A 48 4.03 -7.70 -8.78
N ARG A 49 4.12 -8.92 -9.32
CA ARG A 49 3.47 -9.34 -10.58
C ARG A 49 2.66 -10.62 -10.37
N TRP A 50 1.62 -10.78 -11.18
CA TRP A 50 0.95 -12.07 -11.38
C TRP A 50 1.97 -13.14 -11.81
N THR A 51 1.73 -14.38 -11.41
CA THR A 51 2.56 -15.49 -11.86
C THR A 51 2.22 -15.83 -13.32
N ARG A 52 3.21 -16.34 -14.08
CA ARG A 52 3.01 -16.73 -15.49
C ARG A 52 1.98 -17.85 -15.68
N GLY A 53 1.64 -18.59 -14.63
CA GLY A 53 0.85 -19.84 -14.70
C GLY A 53 -0.61 -19.72 -14.26
N ARG A 54 -1.24 -18.55 -14.36
CA ARG A 54 -2.64 -18.30 -13.91
C ARG A 54 -2.89 -18.45 -12.40
N ASN A 55 -1.91 -18.92 -11.63
CA ASN A 55 -2.04 -19.16 -10.20
C ASN A 55 -1.91 -17.87 -9.40
N MET A 56 -2.67 -17.82 -8.31
CA MET A 56 -2.58 -16.77 -7.29
C MET A 56 -1.15 -16.70 -6.74
N PRO A 57 -0.52 -15.51 -6.66
CA PRO A 57 0.78 -15.36 -6.02
C PRO A 57 0.66 -15.36 -4.48
N SER A 58 0.26 -16.49 -3.89
CA SER A 58 -0.06 -16.64 -2.45
C SER A 58 1.06 -16.14 -1.52
N ALA A 59 2.31 -16.51 -1.79
CA ALA A 59 3.46 -16.03 -1.02
C ALA A 59 3.58 -14.50 -1.04
N LYS A 60 3.28 -13.86 -2.18
CA LYS A 60 3.28 -12.39 -2.29
C LYS A 60 2.13 -11.78 -1.50
N MET A 61 0.95 -12.40 -1.51
CA MET A 61 -0.20 -11.93 -0.73
C MET A 61 0.05 -12.05 0.78
N ALA A 62 0.77 -13.08 1.23
CA ALA A 62 1.20 -13.20 2.62
C ALA A 62 2.08 -12.02 3.05
N VAL A 63 3.02 -11.59 2.20
CA VAL A 63 3.86 -10.40 2.48
C VAL A 63 3.05 -9.11 2.50
N VAL A 64 2.02 -8.97 1.65
CA VAL A 64 1.11 -7.81 1.72
C VAL A 64 0.30 -7.85 3.02
N ASN A 65 -0.18 -9.02 3.44
CA ASN A 65 -0.89 -9.19 4.72
C ASN A 65 -0.02 -8.81 5.92
N GLU A 66 1.25 -9.21 5.91
CA GLU A 66 2.23 -8.81 6.93
C GLU A 66 2.43 -7.28 6.94
N ALA A 67 2.60 -6.66 5.77
CA ALA A 67 2.72 -5.20 5.66
C ALA A 67 1.48 -4.47 6.24
N VAL A 68 0.27 -4.94 5.90
CA VAL A 68 -0.97 -4.40 6.48
C VAL A 68 -1.02 -4.60 8.00
N PHE A 69 -0.63 -5.77 8.49
CA PHE A 69 -0.57 -6.07 9.92
C PHE A 69 0.37 -5.11 10.65
N LEU A 70 1.58 -4.89 10.14
CA LEU A 70 2.56 -3.99 10.74
C LEU A 70 2.08 -2.53 10.73
N LEU A 71 1.50 -2.07 9.62
CA LEU A 71 0.94 -0.72 9.50
C LEU A 71 -0.16 -0.47 10.54
N LYS A 72 -1.02 -1.46 10.82
CA LYS A 72 -2.11 -1.33 11.81
C LYS A 72 -1.64 -1.11 13.25
N HIS A 73 -0.38 -1.40 13.55
CA HIS A 73 0.19 -1.14 14.87
C HIS A 73 0.65 0.32 15.04
N LEU A 74 0.57 1.15 14.00
CA LEU A 74 0.81 2.59 14.10
C LEU A 74 -0.40 3.32 14.73
N PRO A 75 -0.16 4.48 15.37
CA PRO A 75 -1.25 5.31 15.89
C PRO A 75 -2.34 5.60 14.86
N ARG A 76 -3.61 5.55 15.29
CA ARG A 76 -4.78 5.73 14.40
C ARG A 76 -4.78 7.05 13.61
N ARG A 77 -4.15 8.10 14.16
CA ARG A 77 -4.01 9.43 13.52
C ARG A 77 -3.13 9.44 12.27
N ILE A 78 -2.31 8.41 12.05
CA ILE A 78 -1.45 8.28 10.88
C ILE A 78 -2.27 7.66 9.75
N THR A 79 -2.26 8.25 8.57
CA THR A 79 -2.81 7.61 7.37
C THR A 79 -1.82 6.55 6.88
N ARG A 80 -2.31 5.31 6.78
CA ARG A 80 -1.50 4.13 6.44
C ARG A 80 -1.86 3.64 5.06
N PHE A 81 -0.88 3.26 4.24
CA PHE A 81 -1.16 2.75 2.91
C PHE A 81 -0.18 1.65 2.47
N VAL A 82 -0.64 0.79 1.59
CA VAL A 82 0.22 -0.06 0.75
C VAL A 82 0.05 0.40 -0.69
N VAL A 83 1.17 0.66 -1.38
CA VAL A 83 1.18 0.88 -2.82
C VAL A 83 1.62 -0.39 -3.54
N MET A 84 0.81 -0.84 -4.48
CA MET A 84 1.07 -2.02 -5.30
C MET A 84 1.32 -1.63 -6.75
N ARG A 85 2.17 -2.38 -7.44
CA ARG A 85 2.31 -2.23 -8.90
C ARG A 85 0.99 -2.57 -9.59
N LYS A 86 0.57 -1.70 -10.51
CA LYS A 86 -0.45 -2.00 -11.50
C LYS A 86 0.04 -3.15 -12.37
N ASP A 87 -0.53 -4.31 -12.14
CA ASP A 87 -0.25 -5.52 -12.91
C ASP A 87 -1.56 -6.25 -13.13
N LEU A 88 -1.95 -6.34 -14.40
CA LEU A 88 -3.18 -7.01 -14.82
C LEU A 88 -2.96 -8.51 -14.84
N LYS A 89 -4.00 -9.23 -14.46
CA LYS A 89 -4.09 -10.67 -14.70
C LYS A 89 -4.08 -10.92 -16.22
N TRP A 90 -3.76 -12.15 -16.60
CA TRP A 90 -3.64 -12.57 -18.00
C TRP A 90 -4.92 -12.31 -18.84
N ASP A 91 -6.10 -12.28 -18.22
CA ASP A 91 -7.39 -12.01 -18.86
C ASP A 91 -7.71 -10.51 -18.95
N GLY A 92 -6.86 -9.64 -18.38
CA GLY A 92 -7.03 -8.19 -18.35
C GLY A 92 -8.14 -7.67 -17.45
N LYS A 93 -8.85 -8.54 -16.71
CA LYS A 93 -10.08 -8.17 -15.98
C LYS A 93 -9.84 -7.64 -14.58
N GLU A 94 -8.75 -8.06 -13.95
CA GLU A 94 -8.46 -7.76 -12.55
C GLU A 94 -6.97 -7.48 -12.39
N THR A 95 -6.63 -6.43 -11.66
CA THR A 95 -5.25 -6.18 -11.24
C THR A 95 -4.92 -6.92 -9.95
N LEU A 96 -3.63 -7.05 -9.65
CA LEU A 96 -3.22 -7.71 -8.41
C LEU A 96 -3.68 -6.94 -7.15
N ALA A 97 -3.78 -5.61 -7.22
CA ALA A 97 -4.29 -4.79 -6.13
C ALA A 97 -5.80 -4.97 -5.93
N GLN A 98 -6.58 -5.04 -7.02
CA GLN A 98 -8.01 -5.35 -6.99
C GLN A 98 -8.27 -6.74 -6.42
N TYR A 99 -7.47 -7.73 -6.84
CA TYR A 99 -7.51 -9.07 -6.28
C TYR A 99 -7.26 -9.06 -4.76
N TYR A 100 -6.24 -8.31 -4.32
CA TYR A 100 -5.91 -8.19 -2.90
C TYR A 100 -7.08 -7.58 -2.11
N GLU A 101 -7.65 -6.47 -2.58
CA GLU A 101 -8.82 -5.84 -1.96
C GLU A 101 -9.97 -6.83 -1.87
N ARG A 102 -10.38 -7.46 -2.97
CA ARG A 102 -11.52 -8.39 -2.98
C ARG A 102 -11.34 -9.57 -2.02
N THR A 103 -10.14 -10.13 -1.91
CA THR A 103 -9.88 -11.34 -1.10
C THR A 103 -9.52 -11.04 0.36
N TYR A 104 -8.84 -9.92 0.62
CA TYR A 104 -8.26 -9.61 1.93
C TYR A 104 -8.80 -8.31 2.54
N ARG A 105 -9.90 -7.74 2.01
CA ARG A 105 -10.54 -6.52 2.56
C ARG A 105 -10.73 -6.54 4.08
N HIS A 106 -11.09 -7.70 4.61
CA HIS A 106 -11.32 -7.93 6.04
C HIS A 106 -10.08 -7.66 6.92
N LEU A 107 -8.87 -7.64 6.34
CA LEU A 107 -7.62 -7.35 7.04
C LEU A 107 -7.30 -5.86 7.11
N LEU A 108 -7.80 -5.04 6.17
CA LEU A 108 -7.31 -3.68 5.92
C LEU A 108 -7.41 -2.78 7.16
N GLY A 109 -8.54 -2.78 7.87
CA GLY A 109 -8.72 -2.00 9.10
C GLY A 109 -8.23 -0.55 9.00
N GLY A 110 -8.69 0.17 7.98
CA GLY A 110 -8.26 1.55 7.70
C GLY A 110 -6.87 1.71 7.06
N VAL A 111 -6.25 0.65 6.51
CA VAL A 111 -5.08 0.76 5.63
C VAL A 111 -5.55 0.90 4.18
N MET A 112 -5.10 1.96 3.50
CA MET A 112 -5.41 2.20 2.09
C MET A 112 -4.65 1.23 1.18
N ILE A 113 -5.26 0.85 0.06
CA ILE A 113 -4.58 0.17 -1.05
C ILE A 113 -4.54 1.11 -2.23
N LEU A 114 -3.32 1.50 -2.61
CA LEU A 114 -3.03 2.27 -3.80
C LEU A 114 -2.45 1.36 -4.87
N GLU A 115 -2.75 1.66 -6.12
CA GLU A 115 -2.18 1.00 -7.27
C GLU A 115 -1.44 2.03 -8.14
N MET A 116 -0.21 1.70 -8.55
CA MET A 116 0.61 2.60 -9.37
C MET A 116 1.15 1.91 -10.62
N ASN A 117 0.96 2.55 -11.78
CA ASN A 117 1.70 2.21 -12.98
C ASN A 117 3.10 2.85 -12.92
N PHE A 118 4.11 2.04 -12.61
CA PHE A 118 5.50 2.50 -12.48
C PHE A 118 6.13 3.05 -13.78
N ARG A 119 5.52 2.78 -14.95
CA ARG A 119 5.99 3.35 -16.23
C ARG A 119 5.47 4.77 -16.43
N THR A 120 4.18 4.99 -16.16
CA THR A 120 3.52 6.28 -16.44
C THR A 120 3.40 7.20 -15.22
N GLY A 121 3.59 6.67 -14.01
CA GLY A 121 3.31 7.38 -12.76
C GLY A 121 1.82 7.45 -12.40
N ALA A 122 0.92 6.88 -13.22
CA ALA A 122 -0.51 6.91 -12.93
C ALA A 122 -0.82 6.15 -11.63
N LEU A 123 -1.54 6.80 -10.73
CA LEU A 123 -1.90 6.30 -9.40
C LEU A 123 -3.43 6.20 -9.27
N GLN A 124 -3.91 5.15 -8.62
CA GLN A 124 -5.33 4.93 -8.35
C GLN A 124 -5.53 4.40 -6.92
N THR A 125 -6.58 4.87 -6.25
CA THR A 125 -7.01 4.28 -4.98
C THR A 125 -7.91 3.08 -5.26
N VAL A 126 -7.50 1.89 -4.79
CA VAL A 126 -8.28 0.64 -4.90
C VAL A 126 -9.13 0.45 -3.64
N ALA A 127 -8.55 0.69 -2.46
CA ALA A 127 -9.24 0.72 -1.18
C ALA A 127 -8.95 2.03 -0.45
N ALA A 128 -10.00 2.73 -0.03
CA ALA A 128 -9.90 3.96 0.75
C ALA A 128 -9.83 3.67 2.26
N GLU A 129 -9.42 4.66 3.04
CA GLU A 129 -9.49 4.60 4.50
C GLU A 129 -10.97 4.55 4.94
N ASP A 130 -11.31 3.66 5.88
CA ASP A 130 -12.67 3.53 6.39
C ASP A 130 -13.18 4.89 6.91
N GLY A 131 -14.35 5.34 6.43
CA GLY A 131 -14.98 6.59 6.87
C GLY A 131 -14.50 7.87 6.17
N LYS A 132 -13.61 7.81 5.17
CA LYS A 132 -13.34 8.94 4.26
C LYS A 132 -13.85 8.61 2.86
N ALA A 133 -14.81 9.40 2.37
CA ALA A 133 -15.37 9.25 1.03
C ALA A 133 -14.26 9.23 -0.03
N ARG A 134 -14.47 8.40 -1.08
CA ARG A 134 -13.61 8.38 -2.26
C ARG A 134 -13.71 9.76 -2.92
N PHE A 135 -12.65 10.56 -2.87
CA PHE A 135 -12.53 11.71 -3.78
C PHE A 135 -12.27 11.16 -5.17
N GLY A 136 -13.35 10.91 -5.92
CA GLY A 136 -13.31 10.71 -7.35
C GLY A 136 -13.27 12.07 -8.05
N LYS A 137 -12.34 12.22 -8.98
CA LYS A 137 -12.56 13.01 -10.19
C LYS A 137 -12.89 12.02 -11.30
#